data_AF-A0A1I0GNS6-F1
#
_entry.id   AF-A0A1I0GNS6-F1
#
_cell.length_a   1.000
_cell.length_b   1.000
_cell.length_c   1.000
_cell.angle_alpha   90.00
_cell.angle_beta   90.00
_cell.angle_gamma   90.00
#
_symmetry.space_group_name_H-M   'P 1'
#
loop_
_entity.id
_entity.type
_entity.pdbx_description
1 polymer ?
#
loop_
_entity_poly.entity_id
_entity_poly.type
_entity_poly.pdbx_seq_one_letter_code
_entity_poly.pdbx_strand_id
1 'polypeptide(L)'
;MTNNDLQQASAWTRNYRNQNPTGIKAHCLSAETLQSILSQKDCVGVRAYYGLDDAGQPQLVLVGYDANDHDMLPASPIMALQSVESKRSIQEAELSVSVSTNHQPCPPCCSEENILNS
;
A
#
# COMPACT_ATOMS: atom_id res chain seq x y z
N MET A 1 14.95 0.91 -15.44
CA MET A 1 15.63 -0.14 -14.65
C MET A 1 16.90 -0.51 -15.38
N THR A 2 18.05 -0.16 -14.83
CA THR A 2 19.36 -0.60 -15.33
C THR A 2 19.73 -1.96 -14.73
N ASN A 3 20.73 -2.65 -15.29
CA ASN A 3 21.25 -3.89 -14.69
C ASN A 3 21.76 -3.69 -13.25
N ASN A 4 22.17 -2.47 -12.89
CA ASN A 4 22.61 -2.14 -11.52
C ASN A 4 21.44 -2.15 -10.53
N ASP A 5 20.28 -1.62 -10.93
CA ASP A 5 19.08 -1.56 -10.07
C ASP A 5 18.62 -2.97 -9.67
N LEU A 6 18.67 -3.92 -10.62
CA LEU A 6 18.27 -5.30 -10.39
C LEU A 6 19.24 -6.03 -9.44
N GLN A 7 20.54 -5.81 -9.59
CA GLN A 7 21.56 -6.37 -8.67
C GLN A 7 21.39 -5.81 -7.26
N GLN A 8 21.17 -4.50 -7.15
CA GLN A 8 20.93 -3.84 -5.87
C GLN A 8 19.66 -4.38 -5.18
N ALA A 9 18.57 -4.53 -5.94
CA ALA A 9 17.32 -5.09 -5.43
C ALA A 9 17.49 -6.55 -4.95
N SER A 10 18.21 -7.39 -5.72
CA SER A 10 18.52 -8.77 -5.33
C SER A 10 19.32 -8.83 -4.03
N ALA A 11 20.35 -7.97 -3.89
CA ALA A 11 21.14 -7.91 -2.67
C ALA A 11 20.28 -7.50 -1.46
N TRP A 12 19.41 -6.51 -1.61
CA TRP A 12 18.53 -6.03 -0.53
C TRP A 12 17.52 -7.09 -0.10
N THR A 13 16.82 -7.74 -1.04
CA THR A 13 15.84 -8.77 -0.67
C THR A 13 16.51 -9.99 -0.04
N ARG A 14 17.71 -10.38 -0.52
CA ARG A 14 18.52 -11.45 0.12
C ARG A 14 18.92 -11.08 1.55
N ASN A 15 19.41 -9.86 1.77
CA ASN A 15 19.81 -9.41 3.10
C ASN A 15 18.63 -9.45 4.09
N TYR A 16 17.45 -9.01 3.66
CA TYR A 16 16.25 -9.07 4.47
C TYR A 16 15.86 -10.50 4.83
N ARG A 17 15.85 -11.43 3.86
CA ARG A 17 15.55 -12.87 4.11
C ARG A 17 16.55 -13.50 5.08
N ASN A 18 17.84 -13.17 4.95
CA ASN A 18 18.88 -13.71 5.83
C ASN A 18 18.70 -13.24 7.29
N GLN A 19 18.22 -12.01 7.50
CA GLN A 19 17.95 -11.47 8.84
C GLN A 19 16.57 -11.89 9.39
N ASN A 20 15.65 -12.30 8.52
CA ASN A 20 14.27 -12.67 8.86
C ASN A 20 13.93 -14.05 8.28
N PRO A 21 14.62 -15.13 8.70
CA PRO A 21 14.50 -16.45 8.06
C PRO A 21 13.09 -17.05 8.14
N THR A 22 12.31 -16.68 9.15
CA THR A 22 10.92 -17.10 9.36
C THR A 22 9.91 -15.98 9.09
N GLY A 23 10.38 -14.80 8.66
CA GLY A 23 9.53 -13.62 8.46
C GLY A 23 8.81 -13.64 7.12
N ILE A 24 7.77 -12.82 7.00
CA ILE A 24 7.10 -12.57 5.72
C ILE A 24 8.10 -11.87 4.79
N LYS A 25 8.33 -12.49 3.63
CA LYS A 25 9.34 -12.04 2.65
C LYS A 25 8.82 -10.93 1.75
N ALA A 26 7.54 -10.99 1.40
CA ALA A 26 6.87 -10.06 0.50
C ALA A 26 5.34 -10.23 0.61
N HIS A 27 4.59 -9.26 0.09
CA HIS A 27 3.17 -9.41 -0.19
C HIS A 27 2.91 -9.26 -1.69
N CYS A 28 1.97 -10.03 -2.21
CA CYS A 28 1.56 -9.94 -3.59
C CYS A 28 0.41 -8.93 -3.73
N LEU A 29 0.59 -8.01 -4.66
CA LEU A 29 -0.37 -6.95 -4.97
C LEU A 29 -1.02 -7.26 -6.32
N SER A 30 -2.34 -7.37 -6.33
CA SER A 30 -3.06 -7.57 -7.59
C SER A 30 -3.04 -6.27 -8.40
N ALA A 31 -3.00 -6.40 -9.73
CA ALA A 31 -3.11 -5.25 -10.62
C ALA A 31 -4.43 -4.50 -10.41
N GLU A 32 -5.52 -5.22 -10.14
CA GLU A 32 -6.84 -4.65 -9.85
C GLU A 32 -6.84 -3.79 -8.59
N THR A 33 -6.27 -4.30 -7.49
CA THR A 33 -6.13 -3.54 -6.24
C THR A 33 -5.32 -2.27 -6.45
N LEU A 34 -4.18 -2.37 -7.13
CA LEU A 34 -3.33 -1.22 -7.40
C LEU A 34 -4.04 -0.20 -8.30
N GLN A 35 -4.72 -0.68 -9.35
CA GLN A 35 -5.48 0.16 -10.27
C GLN A 35 -6.65 0.84 -9.55
N SER A 36 -7.34 0.17 -8.64
CA SER A 36 -8.42 0.75 -7.83
C SER A 36 -7.92 1.96 -7.03
N ILE A 37 -6.76 1.83 -6.38
CA ILE A 37 -6.14 2.94 -5.62
C ILE A 37 -5.71 4.08 -6.56
N LEU A 38 -5.09 3.75 -7.69
CA LEU A 38 -4.60 4.74 -8.66
C LEU A 38 -5.73 5.44 -9.44
N SER A 39 -6.92 4.84 -9.51
CA SER A 39 -8.06 5.42 -10.25
C SER A 39 -8.82 6.48 -9.45
N GLN A 40 -8.44 6.72 -8.19
CA GLN A 40 -9.00 7.80 -7.39
C GLN A 40 -8.70 9.16 -8.04
N LYS A 41 -9.68 10.06 -8.02
CA LYS A 41 -9.51 11.41 -8.56
C LYS A 41 -8.39 12.15 -7.82
N ASP A 42 -7.50 12.78 -8.59
CA ASP A 42 -6.35 13.56 -8.11
C ASP A 42 -5.25 12.73 -7.41
N CYS A 43 -5.32 11.39 -7.48
CA CYS A 43 -4.26 10.48 -7.04
C CYS A 43 -3.06 10.56 -7.98
N VAL A 44 -1.87 10.76 -7.42
CA VAL A 44 -0.61 10.83 -8.19
C VAL A 44 0.28 9.60 -7.98
N GLY A 45 -0.02 8.78 -6.98
CA GLY A 45 0.73 7.56 -6.70
C GLY A 45 0.22 6.79 -5.49
N VAL A 46 0.94 5.71 -5.14
CA VAL A 46 0.63 4.86 -3.99
C VAL A 46 1.75 4.92 -2.97
N ARG A 47 1.37 5.05 -1.70
CA ARG A 47 2.24 4.94 -0.53
C ARG A 47 2.00 3.60 0.15
N ALA A 48 3.09 2.97 0.61
CA ALA A 48 3.06 1.72 1.35
C ALA A 48 3.56 1.93 2.78
N TYR A 49 2.73 1.58 3.76
CA TYR A 49 3.08 1.58 5.17
C TYR A 49 3.31 0.14 5.67
N TYR A 50 4.24 -0.02 6.60
CA TYR A 50 4.35 -1.23 7.40
C TYR A 50 3.34 -1.17 8.55
N GLY A 51 2.50 -2.19 8.67
CA GLY A 51 1.58 -2.41 9.78
C GLY A 51 1.83 -3.76 10.44
N LEU A 52 1.25 -3.96 11.62
CA LEU A 52 1.13 -5.27 12.25
C LEU A 52 -0.36 -5.58 12.34
N ASP A 53 -0.77 -6.80 12.02
CA ASP A 53 -2.11 -7.26 12.32
C ASP A 53 -2.29 -7.61 13.81
N ASP A 54 -3.49 -8.04 14.18
CA ASP A 54 -3.83 -8.38 15.58
C ASP A 54 -2.99 -9.55 16.14
N ALA A 55 -2.37 -10.36 15.27
CA ALA A 55 -1.46 -11.43 15.65
C ALA A 55 0.01 -10.97 15.68
N GLY A 56 0.29 -9.68 15.45
CA GLY A 56 1.63 -9.11 15.38
C GLY A 56 2.37 -9.47 14.09
N GLN A 57 1.68 -9.96 13.06
CA GLN A 57 2.32 -10.29 11.78
C GLN A 57 2.43 -9.05 10.90
N PRO A 58 3.56 -8.85 10.22
CA PRO A 58 3.75 -7.69 9.36
C PRO A 58 2.79 -7.71 8.17
N GLN A 59 2.19 -6.56 7.90
CA GLN A 59 1.30 -6.31 6.78
C GLN A 59 1.76 -5.07 6.02
N LEU A 60 1.50 -5.03 4.72
CA LEU A 60 1.59 -3.79 3.94
C LEU A 60 0.22 -3.14 3.84
N VAL A 61 0.15 -1.85 4.16
CA VAL A 61 -1.04 -1.01 3.98
C VAL A 61 -0.78 -0.05 2.84
N LEU A 62 -1.61 -0.08 1.80
CA LEU A 62 -1.48 0.77 0.63
C LEU A 62 -2.56 1.86 0.63
N VAL A 63 -2.14 3.09 0.34
CA VAL A 63 -3.00 4.27 0.22
C VAL A 63 -2.58 5.13 -0.97
N GLY A 64 -3.54 5.79 -1.62
CA GLY A 64 -3.24 6.81 -2.64
C GLY A 64 -2.74 8.10 -1.98
N TYR A 65 -1.89 8.87 -2.66
CA TYR A 65 -1.54 10.22 -2.22
C TYR A 65 -1.75 11.24 -3.34
N ASP A 66 -2.01 12.48 -2.95
CA ASP A 66 -2.27 13.61 -3.87
C ASP A 66 -0.98 14.37 -4.25
N ALA A 67 -1.11 15.37 -5.12
CA ALA A 67 0.02 16.20 -5.56
C ALA A 67 0.69 17.04 -4.45
N ASN A 68 0.10 17.09 -3.25
CA ASN A 68 0.65 17.77 -2.07
C ASN A 68 1.24 16.78 -1.07
N ASP A 69 1.44 15.52 -1.46
CA ASP A 69 1.93 14.43 -0.62
C ASP A 69 0.98 14.05 0.55
N HIS A 70 -0.30 14.43 0.48
CA HIS A 70 -1.29 14.04 1.47
C HIS A 70 -1.89 12.67 1.14
N ASP A 71 -2.04 11.82 2.15
CA ASP A 71 -2.73 10.54 2.00
C ASP A 71 -4.21 10.77 1.75
N MET A 72 -4.74 10.10 0.73
CA MET A 72 -6.13 10.12 0.37
C MET A 72 -6.88 9.14 1.28
N LEU A 73 -7.35 9.65 2.41
CA LEU A 73 -8.15 8.92 3.38
C LEU A 73 -9.58 9.47 3.40
N PRO A 74 -10.60 8.64 3.71
CA PRO A 74 -11.93 9.17 3.98
C PRO A 74 -11.83 10.13 5.18
N ALA A 75 -12.58 11.23 5.12
CA ALA A 75 -12.61 12.18 6.22
C ALA A 75 -12.99 11.45 7.51
N SER A 76 -12.08 11.42 8.49
CA SER A 76 -12.40 10.84 9.80
C SER A 76 -13.52 11.68 10.42
N PRO A 77 -14.58 11.05 11.00
CA PRO A 77 -15.63 11.78 11.70
C PRO A 77 -15.10 12.64 12.86
N ILE A 78 -13.86 12.43 13.30
CA ILE A 78 -13.22 13.19 14.37
C ILE A 78 -12.73 14.58 13.88
N MET A 79 -12.49 14.77 12.58
CA MET A 79 -12.11 16.09 12.02
C MET A 79 -13.31 16.92 11.55
N ALA A 80 -14.48 16.32 11.34
CA ALA A 80 -15.70 17.03 10.91
C ALA A 80 -16.39 17.83 12.02
N LEU A 81 -15.95 17.70 13.28
CA LEU A 81 -16.56 18.42 14.42
C LEU A 81 -16.05 19.85 14.61
N GLN A 82 -15.07 20.32 13.83
CA GLN A 82 -14.58 21.71 13.92
C GLN A 82 -15.20 22.68 12.90
N SER A 83 -16.17 22.24 12.10
CA SER A 83 -16.84 23.10 11.12
C SER A 83 -18.32 22.78 10.95
N VAL A 84 -19.04 22.71 12.07
CA VAL A 84 -20.50 22.91 12.02
C VAL A 84 -20.76 24.40 11.88
N GLU A 85 -20.86 24.89 10.64
CA GLU A 85 -21.89 25.84 10.20
C GLU A 85 -21.68 26.16 8.70
N SER A 86 -22.27 25.36 7.80
CA SER A 86 -22.91 25.88 6.59
C SER A 86 -23.54 24.74 5.79
N LYS A 87 -24.87 24.75 5.79
CA LYS A 87 -25.72 23.98 4.89
C LYS A 87 -25.25 24.17 3.44
N ARG A 88 -24.86 23.10 2.77
CA ARG A 88 -25.11 22.99 1.32
C ARG A 88 -25.15 21.54 0.90
N SER A 89 -26.32 21.16 0.40
CA SER A 89 -26.53 19.96 -0.39
C SER A 89 -25.47 19.86 -1.47
N ILE A 90 -24.60 18.86 -1.37
CA ILE A 90 -23.77 18.42 -2.47
C ILE A 90 -23.95 16.91 -2.53
N GLN A 91 -24.46 16.50 -3.70
CA GLN A 91 -24.50 15.14 -4.21
C GLN A 91 -23.30 14.33 -3.67
N GLU A 92 -23.57 13.18 -3.06
CA GLU A 92 -22.57 12.13 -2.84
C GLU A 92 -22.06 11.68 -4.21
N ALA A 93 -21.13 12.45 -4.79
CA ALA A 93 -20.17 11.86 -5.71
C ALA A 93 -19.33 10.97 -4.81
N GLU A 94 -19.67 9.68 -4.80
CA GLU A 94 -18.96 8.63 -4.08
C GLU A 94 -17.45 8.84 -4.24
N LEU A 95 -16.83 9.44 -3.22
CA LEU A 95 -15.39 9.53 -3.14
C LEU A 95 -14.96 8.11 -2.77
N SER A 96 -14.74 7.28 -3.79
CA SER A 96 -14.32 5.89 -3.65
C SER A 96 -12.87 5.86 -3.17
N VAL A 97 -12.66 6.22 -1.91
CA VAL A 97 -11.36 6.13 -1.28
C VAL A 97 -11.03 4.66 -1.08
N SER A 98 -9.95 4.21 -1.70
CA SER A 98 -9.51 2.81 -1.68
C SER A 98 -8.24 2.69 -0.86
N VAL A 99 -8.35 2.01 0.28
CA VAL A 99 -7.22 1.59 1.13
C VAL A 99 -7.17 0.07 1.06
N SER A 100 -5.99 -0.49 0.80
CA SER A 100 -5.82 -1.94 0.76
C SER A 100 -4.94 -2.42 1.90
N THR A 101 -5.41 -3.42 2.64
CA THR A 101 -4.72 -4.02 3.78
C THR A 101 -4.55 -5.54 3.66
N ASN A 102 -5.27 -6.18 2.73
CA ASN A 102 -5.33 -7.64 2.63
C ASN A 102 -4.49 -8.15 1.46
N HIS A 103 -3.17 -8.07 1.62
CA HIS A 103 -2.23 -8.51 0.59
C HIS A 103 -1.66 -9.88 0.95
N GLN A 104 -1.79 -10.85 0.04
CA GLN A 104 -1.38 -12.22 0.33
C GLN A 104 0.14 -12.29 0.58
N PRO A 105 0.58 -12.80 1.75
CA PRO A 105 2.01 -12.95 2.02
C PRO A 105 2.62 -14.05 1.14
N CYS A 106 3.92 -13.93 0.89
CA CYS A 106 4.75 -14.96 0.27
C CYS A 106 5.33 -15.89 1.36
N PRO A 107 5.26 -17.24 1.19
CA PRO A 107 4.59 -18.02 0.13
C PRO A 107 3.05 -18.14 0.31
N PRO A 108 2.25 -18.54 -0.72
CA PRO A 108 2.66 -19.19 -1.98
C PRO A 108 2.73 -18.29 -3.22
N CYS A 109 2.43 -17.00 -3.11
CA CYS A 109 2.23 -16.17 -4.30
C CYS A 109 3.54 -15.70 -4.99
N CYS A 110 4.70 -16.00 -4.41
CA CYS A 110 6.00 -15.55 -4.90
C CYS A 110 6.62 -16.52 -5.91
N SER A 111 7.28 -15.96 -6.93
CA SER A 111 8.13 -16.72 -7.84
C SER A 111 9.41 -17.15 -7.11
N GLU A 112 9.71 -18.44 -7.10
CA GLU A 112 10.91 -19.01 -6.46
C GLU A 112 12.12 -19.08 -7.42
N GLU A 113 11.90 -18.82 -8.71
CA GLU A 113 12.89 -19.02 -9.78
C GLU A 113 13.52 -17.70 -10.26
N ASN A 114 13.74 -16.72 -9.37
CA ASN A 114 14.38 -15.46 -9.76
C ASN A 114 15.31 -14.90 -8.68
N ILE A 115 16.23 -14.04 -9.10
CA ILE A 115 17.28 -13.49 -8.23
C ILE A 115 16.76 -12.63 -7.07
N LEU A 116 15.50 -12.18 -7.11
CA LEU A 116 14.89 -11.42 -6.02
C LEU A 116 14.40 -12.33 -4.90
N ASN A 117 14.17 -13.63 -5.15
CA ASN A 117 13.63 -14.57 -4.15
C ASN A 117 14.48 -15.84 -3.96
N SER A 118 15.50 -16.08 -4.82
CA SER A 118 16.49 -17.17 -4.71
C SER A 118 17.69 -16.83 -3.81
#